data_AF-A0A7S4FGL4-F1
#
_entry.id   AF-A0A7S4FGL4-F1
#
_cell.length_a   1.000
_cell.length_b   1.000
_cell.length_c   1.000
_cell.angle_alpha   90.00
_cell.angle_beta   90.00
_cell.angle_gamma   90.00
#
_symmetry.space_group_name_H-M   'P 1'
#
loop_
_entity.id
_entity.type
_entity.pdbx_description
1 polymer ?
#
loop_
_entity_poly.entity_id
_entity_poly.type
_entity_poly.pdbx_seq_one_letter_code
_entity_poly.pdbx_strand_id
1 'polypeptide(L)'
;MAGLTLYLRYTGPRRTLPTQSPDDVPRKVYSKTIAVVGAGAAGSAVAHELARHGFKVHVYEGEALAGGRAHTYRPPPNVDSDGGVSADGGWAVEAGAWAFGKADTLLWQYL
;
A
#
# COMPACT_ATOMS: atom_id res chain seq x y z
N MET A 1 -35.47 0.85 15.98
CA MET A 1 -35.04 -0.03 14.88
C MET A 1 -33.67 0.46 14.40
N ALA A 2 -32.59 -0.17 14.87
CA ALA A 2 -31.22 0.20 14.51
C ALA A 2 -30.56 -1.03 13.88
N GLY A 3 -30.21 -0.91 12.60
CA GLY A 3 -29.61 -1.98 11.81
C GLY A 3 -28.17 -2.24 12.24
N LEU A 4 -27.91 -3.45 12.71
CA LEU A 4 -26.57 -3.96 12.99
C LEU A 4 -25.96 -4.43 11.67
N THR A 5 -25.01 -3.67 11.10
CA THR A 5 -24.20 -4.14 9.97
C THR A 5 -23.14 -5.11 10.51
N LEU A 6 -23.39 -6.41 10.36
CA LEU A 6 -22.51 -7.49 10.77
C LEU A 6 -21.32 -7.60 9.79
N TYR A 7 -20.12 -7.18 10.20
CA TYR A 7 -18.90 -7.52 9.46
C TYR A 7 -18.49 -8.96 9.82
N LEU A 8 -18.77 -9.90 8.93
CA LEU A 8 -18.32 -11.28 9.09
C LEU A 8 -16.81 -11.36 8.88
N ARG A 9 -16.06 -11.58 9.97
CA ARG A 9 -14.66 -12.00 9.90
C ARG A 9 -14.64 -13.46 9.47
N TYR A 10 -14.30 -13.74 8.21
CA TYR A 10 -14.13 -15.09 7.71
C TYR A 10 -12.91 -15.75 8.39
N THR A 11 -13.14 -16.71 9.28
CA THR A 11 -12.11 -17.49 9.99
C THR A 11 -11.88 -18.86 9.35
N GLY A 12 -12.05 -18.99 8.04
CA GLY A 12 -11.78 -20.24 7.33
C GLY A 12 -10.29 -20.62 7.39
N PRO A 13 -9.95 -21.91 7.23
CA PRO A 13 -8.56 -22.35 7.16
C PRO A 13 -7.84 -21.57 6.06
N ARG A 14 -6.69 -20.97 6.38
CA ARG A 14 -5.84 -20.29 5.40
C ARG A 14 -5.54 -21.29 4.29
N ARG A 15 -6.12 -21.07 3.11
CA ARG A 15 -5.77 -21.82 1.91
C ARG A 15 -4.29 -21.54 1.69
N THR A 16 -3.42 -22.52 1.98
CA THR A 16 -2.02 -22.48 1.58
C THR A 16 -2.01 -22.62 0.06
N LEU A 17 -2.21 -21.50 -0.63
CA LEU A 17 -1.85 -21.40 -2.03
C LEU A 17 -0.37 -21.78 -2.14
N PRO A 18 0.06 -22.46 -3.20
CA PRO A 18 1.48 -22.71 -3.41
C PRO A 18 2.22 -21.37 -3.28
N THR A 19 2.99 -21.22 -2.21
CA THR A 19 3.93 -20.12 -2.02
C THR A 19 5.09 -20.38 -2.97
N GLN A 20 4.85 -20.34 -4.28
CA GLN A 20 5.94 -20.07 -5.20
C GLN A 20 6.36 -18.65 -4.86
N SER A 21 7.49 -18.53 -4.17
CA SER A 21 8.07 -17.23 -3.91
C SER A 21 8.31 -16.60 -5.28
N PRO A 22 8.01 -15.31 -5.50
CA PRO A 22 8.41 -14.62 -6.73
C PRO A 22 9.91 -14.76 -7.04
N ASP A 23 10.70 -15.16 -6.03
CA ASP A 23 12.13 -15.41 -6.12
C ASP A 23 12.50 -16.80 -6.69
N ASP A 24 11.56 -17.76 -6.76
CA ASP A 24 11.82 -19.13 -7.21
C ASP A 24 11.91 -19.26 -8.75
N VAL A 25 11.48 -18.23 -9.49
CA VAL A 25 11.64 -18.16 -10.94
C VAL A 25 12.99 -17.52 -11.27
N PRO A 26 13.87 -18.19 -12.03
CA PRO A 26 15.14 -17.60 -12.45
C PRO A 26 14.90 -16.28 -13.20
N ARG A 27 15.11 -15.15 -12.52
CA ARG A 27 14.97 -13.83 -13.13
C ARG A 27 16.19 -13.57 -14.01
N LYS A 28 15.93 -13.25 -15.27
CA LYS A 28 16.97 -12.78 -16.18
C LYS A 28 17.54 -11.47 -15.62
N VAL A 29 18.76 -11.53 -15.10
CA VAL A 29 19.43 -10.34 -14.57
C VAL A 29 19.94 -9.52 -15.75
N TYR A 30 19.45 -8.29 -15.85
CA TYR A 30 19.93 -7.34 -16.84
C TYR A 30 21.11 -6.54 -16.25
N SER A 31 22.14 -6.31 -17.04
CA SER A 31 23.31 -5.51 -16.63
C SER A 31 23.01 -4.01 -16.52
N LYS A 32 21.94 -3.55 -17.18
CA LYS A 32 21.53 -2.15 -17.15
C LYS A 32 20.89 -1.81 -15.80
N THR A 33 21.34 -0.69 -15.25
CA THR A 33 20.78 -0.10 -14.03
C THR A 33 19.83 1.03 -14.43
N ILE A 34 18.63 1.07 -13.84
CA ILE A 34 17.58 2.05 -14.13
C ILE A 34 17.40 2.96 -12.91
N ALA A 35 17.34 4.27 -13.15
CA ALA A 35 16.97 5.25 -12.15
C ALA A 35 15.48 5.62 -12.32
N VAL A 36 14.72 5.57 -11.23
CA VAL A 36 13.35 6.08 -11.13
C VAL A 36 13.38 7.30 -10.23
N VAL A 37 12.89 8.44 -10.71
CA VAL A 37 12.82 9.70 -9.94
C VAL A 37 11.38 9.93 -9.52
N GLY A 38 11.14 9.96 -8.21
CA GLY A 38 9.84 9.97 -7.54
C GLY A 38 9.38 8.58 -7.10
N ALA A 39 9.06 8.43 -5.82
CA ALA A 39 8.48 7.25 -5.17
C ALA A 39 6.97 7.44 -4.86
N GLY A 40 6.27 8.23 -5.68
CA GLY A 40 4.82 8.26 -5.74
C GLY A 40 4.23 6.98 -6.35
N ALA A 41 2.90 6.86 -6.40
CA ALA A 41 2.21 5.67 -6.92
C ALA A 41 2.76 5.17 -8.27
N ALA A 42 2.98 6.09 -9.23
CA ALA A 42 3.52 5.74 -10.54
C ALA A 42 4.96 5.21 -10.49
N GLY A 43 5.84 5.91 -9.76
CA GLY A 43 7.25 5.52 -9.64
C GLY A 43 7.43 4.20 -8.90
N SER A 44 6.66 3.99 -7.83
CA SER A 44 6.63 2.72 -7.09
C SER A 44 6.14 1.56 -7.94
N ALA A 45 5.09 1.76 -8.75
CA ALA A 45 4.60 0.74 -9.68
C ALA A 45 5.65 0.38 -10.75
N VAL A 46 6.29 1.38 -11.35
CA VAL A 46 7.36 1.15 -12.35
C VAL A 46 8.56 0.44 -11.73
N ALA A 47 9.01 0.88 -10.55
CA ALA A 47 10.11 0.23 -9.85
C ALA A 47 9.80 -1.23 -9.50
N HIS A 48 8.58 -1.51 -9.06
CA HIS A 48 8.09 -2.86 -8.78
C HIS A 48 8.16 -3.74 -10.02
N GLU A 49 7.59 -3.29 -11.15
CA GLU A 49 7.57 -4.07 -12.38
C GLU A 49 8.97 -4.28 -12.96
N LEU A 50 9.82 -3.26 -12.97
CA LEU A 50 11.21 -3.40 -13.45
C LEU A 50 12.01 -4.38 -12.58
N ALA A 51 11.85 -4.34 -11.25
CA ALA A 51 12.51 -5.28 -10.36
C ALA A 51 11.99 -6.72 -10.56
N ARG A 52 10.69 -6.90 -10.82
CA ARG A 52 10.09 -8.20 -11.16
C ARG A 52 10.64 -8.76 -12.48
N HIS A 53 10.97 -7.89 -13.43
CA HIS A 53 11.58 -8.31 -14.69
C HIS A 53 13.10 -8.51 -14.60
N GLY A 54 13.72 -8.33 -13.43
CA GLY A 54 15.15 -8.61 -13.21
C GLY A 54 16.10 -7.46 -13.53
N PHE A 55 15.58 -6.23 -13.61
CA PHE A 55 16.42 -5.03 -13.71
C PHE A 55 16.90 -4.58 -12.33
N LYS A 56 18.12 -4.05 -12.27
CA LYS A 56 18.60 -3.31 -11.10
C LYS A 56 17.99 -1.90 -11.14
N VAL A 57 17.24 -1.54 -10.11
CA VAL A 57 16.52 -0.25 -10.03
C VAL A 57 16.99 0.55 -8.82
N HIS A 58 17.25 1.83 -9.01
CA HIS A 58 17.42 2.81 -7.94
C HIS A 58 16.28 3.81 -7.97
N VAL A 59 15.60 4.00 -6.85
CA VAL A 59 14.52 4.98 -6.70
C VAL A 59 15.06 6.17 -5.92
N TYR A 60 14.86 7.37 -6.44
CA TYR A 60 15.21 8.63 -5.80
C TYR A 60 13.93 9.37 -5.45
N GLU A 61 13.72 9.67 -4.17
CA GLU A 61 12.59 10.46 -3.68
C GLU A 61 13.14 11.73 -3.04
N GLY A 62 12.46 12.86 -3.29
CA GLY A 62 12.83 14.15 -2.72
C GLY A 62 12.30 14.32 -1.30
N GLU A 63 11.19 13.67 -0.98
CA GLU A 63 10.57 13.70 0.34
C GLU A 63 11.12 12.62 1.29
N ALA A 64 10.88 12.79 2.59
CA ALA A 64 11.27 11.80 3.60
C ALA A 64 10.44 10.50 3.55
N LEU A 65 9.26 10.55 2.92
CA LEU A 65 8.31 9.44 2.85
C LEU A 65 7.95 9.14 1.39
N ALA A 66 7.93 7.86 1.03
CA ALA A 66 7.36 7.40 -0.23
C ALA A 66 5.82 7.53 -0.22
N GLY A 67 5.22 7.55 -1.42
CA GLY A 67 3.76 7.67 -1.61
C GLY A 67 3.36 8.88 -2.45
N GLY A 68 4.20 9.92 -2.51
CA GLY A 68 3.99 11.10 -3.34
C GLY A 68 2.78 11.91 -2.89
N ARG A 69 1.61 11.67 -3.49
CA ARG A 69 0.34 12.30 -3.03
C ARG A 69 -0.55 11.34 -2.23
N ALA A 70 -0.17 10.08 -2.11
CA ALA A 70 -0.86 9.14 -1.22
C ALA A 70 -0.24 9.26 0.17
N HIS A 71 -0.81 10.13 1.01
CA HIS A 71 -0.32 10.40 2.36
C HIS A 71 -1.45 10.35 3.38
N THR A 72 -1.36 9.34 4.25
CA THR A 72 -2.20 9.19 5.44
C THR A 72 -1.55 9.89 6.62
N TYR A 73 -2.17 10.95 7.11
CA TYR A 73 -1.85 11.48 8.43
C TYR A 73 -2.71 10.80 9.49
N ARG A 74 -2.05 10.12 10.44
CA ARG A 74 -2.69 9.57 11.64
C ARG A 74 -2.30 10.40 12.86
N PRO A 75 -3.17 11.28 13.36
CA PRO A 75 -2.95 12.01 14.59
C PRO A 75 -2.86 11.04 15.77
N PRO A 76 -2.19 11.46 16.86
CA PRO A 76 -2.21 10.72 18.12
C PRO A 76 -3.65 10.51 18.58
N PRO A 77 -3.94 9.41 19.29
CA PRO A 77 -5.28 9.16 19.81
C PRO A 77 -5.70 10.35 20.67
N ASN A 78 -6.93 10.82 20.50
CA ASN A 78 -7.51 11.76 21.45
C ASN A 78 -7.54 11.06 22.80
N VAL A 79 -6.89 11.67 23.80
CA VAL A 79 -7.14 11.32 25.19
C VAL A 79 -8.36 12.12 25.59
N ASP A 80 -9.39 11.43 26.06
CA ASP A 80 -10.52 12.10 26.69
C ASP A 80 -10.07 12.79 28.00
N SER A 81 -10.96 13.58 28.60
CA SER A 81 -10.68 14.31 29.85
C SER A 81 -10.27 13.41 31.02
N ASP A 82 -10.54 12.11 30.92
CA ASP A 82 -10.28 11.10 31.94
C ASP A 82 -8.98 10.33 31.65
N GLY A 83 -8.25 10.69 30.58
CA GLY A 83 -6.99 10.05 30.17
C GLY A 83 -7.18 8.72 29.43
N GLY A 84 -8.41 8.35 29.09
CA GLY A 84 -8.77 7.22 28.24
C GLY A 84 -8.51 7.51 26.77
N VAL A 85 -8.07 6.50 26.03
CA VAL A 85 -7.96 6.59 24.56
C VAL A 85 -9.36 6.43 23.97
N SER A 86 -9.83 7.46 23.27
CA SER A 86 -11.10 7.47 22.53
C SER A 86 -11.31 6.18 21.73
N ALA A 87 -12.37 5.42 22.09
CA ALA A 87 -12.70 4.12 21.50
C ALA A 87 -13.17 4.19 20.04
N ASP A 88 -13.54 5.40 19.59
CA ASP A 88 -13.91 5.77 18.23
C ASP A 88 -12.74 5.66 17.23
N GLY A 89 -11.50 5.51 17.72
CA GLY A 89 -10.30 5.40 16.88
C GLY A 89 -9.99 6.75 16.24
N GLY A 90 -8.77 7.25 16.44
CA GLY A 90 -8.37 8.55 15.90
C GLY A 90 -8.74 8.72 14.42
N TRP A 91 -9.20 9.92 14.06
CA TRP A 91 -9.51 10.28 12.67
C TRP A 91 -8.24 10.20 11.82
N ALA A 92 -8.32 9.74 10.57
CA ALA A 92 -7.22 9.83 9.62
C ALA A 92 -7.53 10.90 8.58
N VAL A 93 -6.54 11.71 8.20
CA VAL A 93 -6.67 12.66 7.08
C VAL A 93 -5.84 12.16 5.91
N GLU A 94 -6.53 11.95 4.78
CA GLU A 94 -5.92 11.70 3.49
C GLU A 94 -5.88 13.02 2.72
N ALA A 95 -4.74 13.69 2.69
CA ALA A 95 -4.60 15.00 2.07
C ALA A 95 -4.50 14.95 0.53
N GLY A 96 -4.42 13.75 -0.05
CA GLY A 96 -4.24 13.55 -1.49
C GLY A 96 -5.14 12.46 -2.07
N ALA A 97 -4.61 11.39 -2.64
CA ALA A 97 -5.45 10.40 -3.36
C ALA A 97 -6.38 9.63 -2.40
N TRP A 98 -7.71 9.83 -2.51
CA TRP A 98 -8.67 9.32 -1.53
C TRP A 98 -9.91 8.62 -2.11
N ALA A 99 -10.16 8.72 -3.41
CA ALA A 99 -11.31 8.10 -4.08
C ALA A 99 -10.88 7.46 -5.39
N PHE A 100 -11.26 6.19 -5.58
CA PHE A 100 -10.88 5.38 -6.73
C PHE A 100 -12.10 4.70 -7.34
N GLY A 101 -12.15 4.67 -8.67
CA GLY A 101 -13.25 4.07 -9.42
C GLY A 101 -13.23 2.55 -9.37
N LYS A 102 -14.41 1.92 -9.40
CA LYS A 102 -14.53 0.46 -9.53
C LYS A 102 -13.93 -0.07 -10.84
N ALA A 103 -13.82 0.78 -11.86
CA ALA A 103 -13.24 0.45 -13.15
C ALA A 103 -11.71 0.65 -13.21
N ASP A 104 -11.06 1.12 -12.14
CA ASP A 104 -9.62 1.40 -12.09
C ASP A 104 -8.84 0.09 -11.91
N THR A 105 -8.89 -0.76 -12.93
CA THR A 105 -8.39 -2.15 -12.87
C THR A 105 -6.91 -2.25 -12.54
N LEU A 106 -6.11 -1.27 -12.97
CA LEU A 106 -4.67 -1.24 -12.65
C LEU A 106 -4.41 -0.94 -11.18
N LEU A 107 -5.22 -0.13 -10.50
CA LEU A 107 -5.04 0.08 -9.06
C LEU A 107 -5.35 -1.22 -8.30
N TRP A 108 -6.46 -1.87 -8.64
CA TRP A 108 -6.91 -3.09 -7.97
C TRP A 108 -6.01 -4.30 -8.18
N GLN A 109 -5.11 -4.27 -9.16
CA GLN A 109 -4.10 -5.33 -9.36
C GLN A 109 -2.89 -5.20 -8.43
N TYR A 110 -2.66 -4.01 -7.87
CA TYR A 110 -1.48 -3.69 -7.04
C TYR A 110 -1.82 -3.52 -5.55
N LEU A 111 -3.10 -3.58 -5.16
CA LEU A 111 -3.58 -3.63 -3.77
C LEU A 111 -3.94 -5.05 -3.36
#